data_AF-A0A1V6H9K3-F1
#
_entry.id   AF-A0A1V6H9K3-F1
#
_cell.length_a   1.000
_cell.length_b   1.000
_cell.length_c   1.000
_cell.angle_alpha   90.00
_cell.angle_beta   90.00
_cell.angle_gamma   90.00
#
_symmetry.space_group_name_H-M   'P 1'
#
loop_
_entity.id
_entity.type
_entity.pdbx_description
1 polymer ?
#
loop_
_entity_poly.entity_id
_entity_poly.type
_entity_poly.pdbx_seq_one_letter_code
_entity_poly.pdbx_strand_id
1 'polypeptide(L)'
;MKILKLFAALCCLAVVFTACEKKDVNEKNISVNLQLKELPSEGGEFKVMVTADAPWKATANKTWITLFPDSCDGDTLVTVTVAANTASIKDAAEALFCMDGKCASLTVTRFGKSGNAVDLGLSVKWASYNVGAITPESYGDYFAWGETEQKNIYKWNNYKYATVDANGDLKTLTKYNTSSSYGTIDNKTVLDFADDVARVHWDSTWRIPTKAELDELRTNCTWIWTTKNGINGYEVKSKTNSNSIFLPAAGCRYAGELRYADTSGYYWSSSLYSDYPNYAFYLYFYSNSVDLDYVGGRRYGRSVRPVIE
;
A
#
# COMPACT_ATOMS: atom_id res chain seq x y z
N MET A 1 -2.06 49.53 66.26
CA MET A 1 -2.04 48.06 66.04
C MET A 1 -3.04 47.77 64.92
N LYS A 2 -2.75 47.28 63.73
CA LYS A 2 -1.56 46.78 63.02
C LYS A 2 -1.80 47.06 61.52
N ILE A 3 -0.84 47.71 60.85
CA ILE A 3 0.04 47.13 59.80
C ILE A 3 -0.55 47.21 58.38
N LEU A 4 -0.08 48.25 57.70
CA LEU A 4 0.06 48.45 56.26
C LEU A 4 1.03 47.39 55.70
N LYS A 5 0.67 46.62 54.66
CA LYS A 5 1.62 45.76 53.93
C LYS A 5 1.90 46.35 52.55
N LEU A 6 3.14 46.82 52.41
CA LEU A 6 3.85 47.18 51.18
C LEU A 6 3.77 46.04 50.14
N PHE A 7 3.44 46.39 48.90
CA PHE A 7 3.83 45.62 47.72
C PHE A 7 5.20 46.14 47.26
N ALA A 8 6.24 45.31 47.39
CA ALA A 8 7.56 45.59 46.83
C ALA A 8 7.67 44.92 45.46
N ALA A 9 7.94 45.72 44.44
CA ALA A 9 8.22 45.30 43.08
C ALA A 9 9.58 44.58 43.02
N LEU A 10 9.60 43.36 42.48
CA LEU A 10 10.82 42.62 42.21
C LEU A 10 11.20 42.84 40.73
N CYS A 11 12.18 43.72 40.49
CA CYS A 11 12.83 43.86 39.19
C CYS A 11 13.73 42.64 38.94
N CYS A 12 13.28 41.69 38.12
CA CYS A 12 14.12 40.62 37.60
C CYS A 12 15.03 41.20 36.50
N LEU A 13 16.31 41.34 36.82
CA LEU A 13 17.38 41.68 35.89
C LEU A 13 17.60 40.46 34.96
N ALA A 14 17.20 40.56 33.70
CA ALA A 14 17.46 39.52 32.70
C ALA A 14 18.93 39.59 32.28
N VAL A 15 19.75 38.68 32.79
CA VAL A 15 21.11 38.45 32.30
C VAL A 15 21.00 37.65 31.01
N VAL A 16 21.14 38.32 29.87
CA VAL A 16 21.23 37.68 28.56
C VAL A 16 22.60 37.02 28.47
N PHE A 17 22.67 35.72 28.72
CA PHE A 17 23.81 34.92 28.28
C PHE A 17 23.70 34.76 26.76
N THR A 18 24.40 35.59 26.00
CA THR A 18 24.75 35.25 24.62
C THR A 18 25.75 34.10 24.68
N ALA A 19 25.25 32.88 24.73
CA ALA A 19 26.02 31.69 24.41
C ALA A 19 26.35 31.77 22.92
N CYS A 20 27.58 32.18 22.61
CA CYS A 20 28.15 31.99 21.29
C CYS A 20 28.32 30.47 21.13
N GLU A 21 27.36 29.80 20.49
CA GLU A 21 27.56 28.42 20.02
C GLU A 21 28.76 28.44 19.09
N LYS A 22 29.91 27.96 19.58
CA LYS A 22 30.99 27.55 18.71
C LYS A 22 30.41 26.45 17.84
N LYS A 23 30.09 26.76 16.58
CA LYS A 23 30.00 25.72 15.55
C LYS A 23 31.34 25.00 15.59
N ASP A 24 31.33 23.74 15.98
CA ASP A 24 32.51 22.89 15.85
C ASP A 24 32.85 22.84 14.37
N VAL A 25 33.92 23.54 13.98
CA VAL A 25 34.39 23.65 12.58
C VAL A 25 34.93 22.30 12.07
N ASN A 26 34.87 21.24 12.90
CA ASN A 26 35.40 19.91 12.65
C ASN A 26 34.35 18.80 12.86
N GLU A 27 33.06 19.14 12.78
CA GLU A 27 32.01 18.12 12.86
C GLU A 27 32.04 17.25 11.60
N LYS A 28 32.62 16.05 11.71
CA LYS A 28 32.61 15.05 10.64
C LYS A 28 31.16 14.68 10.28
N ASN A 29 30.90 14.58 8.99
CA ASN A 29 29.60 14.25 8.42
C ASN A 29 29.67 13.02 7.52
N ILE A 30 28.53 12.33 7.42
CA ILE A 30 28.29 11.27 6.46
C ILE A 30 26.90 11.49 5.85
N SER A 31 26.79 11.34 4.54
CA SER A 31 25.53 11.49 3.83
C SER A 31 25.46 10.56 2.63
N VAL A 32 24.23 10.27 2.20
CA VAL A 32 23.96 9.61 0.92
C VAL A 32 23.06 10.50 0.08
N ASN A 33 23.37 10.57 -1.22
CA ASN A 33 22.65 11.43 -2.16
C ASN A 33 21.21 10.96 -2.45
N LEU A 34 20.81 9.80 -1.93
CA LEU A 34 19.51 9.20 -2.12
C LEU A 34 19.01 8.57 -0.82
N GLN A 35 17.79 8.92 -0.41
CA GLN A 35 17.17 8.40 0.82
C GLN A 35 16.17 7.26 0.55
N LEU A 36 15.59 7.21 -0.66
CA LEU A 36 14.65 6.18 -1.10
C LEU A 36 14.93 5.77 -2.54
N LYS A 37 14.99 4.46 -2.80
CA LYS A 37 14.97 3.88 -4.13
C LYS A 37 13.89 2.81 -4.24
N GLU A 38 13.09 2.86 -5.31
CA GLU A 38 12.14 1.80 -5.65
C GLU A 38 12.61 1.08 -6.92
N LEU A 39 12.47 -0.25 -6.94
CA LEU A 39 12.83 -1.13 -8.04
C LEU A 39 11.67 -2.04 -8.44
N PRO A 40 11.61 -2.47 -9.71
CA PRO A 40 10.68 -3.49 -10.16
C PRO A 40 10.97 -4.84 -9.47
N SER A 41 10.05 -5.80 -9.62
CA SER A 41 10.14 -7.11 -8.95
C SER A 41 11.36 -7.92 -9.37
N GLU A 42 11.92 -7.66 -10.55
CA GLU A 42 13.12 -8.27 -11.11
C GLU A 42 14.40 -7.84 -10.36
N GLY A 43 14.31 -6.79 -9.52
CA GLY A 43 15.46 -6.18 -8.89
C GLY A 43 16.28 -5.37 -9.88
N GLY A 44 17.58 -5.25 -9.62
CA GLY A 44 18.49 -4.50 -10.48
C GLY A 44 19.67 -3.92 -9.72
N GLU A 45 20.41 -3.05 -10.41
CA GLU A 45 21.59 -2.39 -9.87
C GLU A 45 21.47 -0.88 -10.06
N PHE A 46 21.94 -0.12 -9.06
CA PHE A 46 22.10 1.32 -9.15
C PHE A 46 23.27 1.77 -8.28
N LYS A 47 23.72 3.01 -8.48
CA LYS A 47 24.81 3.60 -7.69
C LYS A 47 24.29 4.73 -6.82
N VAL A 48 24.83 4.82 -5.60
CA VAL A 48 24.63 5.94 -4.69
C VAL A 48 25.98 6.55 -4.34
N MET A 49 26.00 7.88 -4.19
CA MET A 49 27.18 8.58 -3.71
C MET A 49 27.10 8.63 -2.19
N VAL A 50 28.11 8.07 -1.53
CA VAL A 50 28.38 8.27 -0.11
C VAL A 50 29.41 9.38 0.00
N THR A 51 29.08 10.45 0.71
CA THR A 51 30.02 11.52 1.06
C THR A 51 30.33 11.43 2.54
N ALA A 52 31.61 11.33 2.90
CA ALA A 52 32.04 11.07 4.27
C ALA A 52 33.42 11.70 4.57
N ASP A 53 33.58 12.21 5.78
CA ASP A 53 34.83 12.87 6.22
C ASP A 53 35.86 11.92 6.86
N ALA A 54 35.56 10.62 6.93
CA ALA A 54 36.41 9.59 7.55
C ALA A 54 36.01 8.17 7.09
N PRO A 55 36.73 7.11 7.53
CA PRO A 55 36.36 5.73 7.23
C PRO A 55 34.94 5.39 7.68
N TRP A 56 34.20 4.73 6.79
CA TRP A 56 32.82 4.31 7.04
C TRP A 56 32.59 2.86 6.65
N LYS A 57 31.51 2.28 7.21
CA LYS A 57 31.03 0.93 6.90
C LYS A 57 29.57 0.97 6.47
N ALA A 58 29.27 0.26 5.40
CA ALA A 58 27.92 0.01 4.93
C ALA A 58 27.42 -1.35 5.44
N THR A 59 26.16 -1.39 5.85
CA THR A 59 25.45 -2.60 6.24
C THR A 59 24.03 -2.58 5.68
N ALA A 60 23.43 -3.75 5.48
CA ALA A 60 22.02 -3.86 5.09
C ALA A 60 21.29 -4.85 5.98
N ASN A 61 20.03 -4.57 6.30
CA ASN A 61 19.21 -5.41 7.18
C ASN A 61 18.54 -6.60 6.48
N LYS A 62 18.71 -6.74 5.16
CA LYS A 62 18.18 -7.85 4.35
C LYS A 62 19.28 -8.43 3.46
N THR A 63 19.20 -9.74 3.21
CA THR A 63 20.19 -10.47 2.41
C THR A 63 20.03 -10.31 0.90
N TRP A 64 18.87 -9.83 0.44
CA TRP A 64 18.61 -9.62 -0.98
C TRP A 64 19.18 -8.31 -1.54
N ILE A 65 19.76 -7.47 -0.68
CA ILE A 65 20.46 -6.24 -1.04
C ILE A 65 21.94 -6.40 -0.67
N THR A 66 22.83 -6.06 -1.60
CA THR A 66 24.27 -6.03 -1.37
C THR A 66 24.84 -4.67 -1.74
N LEU A 67 25.92 -4.29 -1.06
CA LEU A 67 26.55 -2.98 -1.15
C LEU A 67 28.04 -3.18 -1.47
N PHE A 68 28.55 -2.54 -2.53
CA PHE A 68 29.95 -2.65 -2.92
C PHE A 68 30.52 -1.32 -3.45
N PRO A 69 31.64 -0.81 -2.90
CA PRO A 69 32.33 -1.33 -1.72
C PRO A 69 31.47 -1.16 -0.46
N ASP A 70 31.63 -2.07 0.51
CA ASP A 70 30.89 -2.02 1.78
C ASP A 70 31.64 -1.23 2.87
N SER A 71 32.79 -0.68 2.54
CA SER A 71 33.61 0.20 3.37
C SER A 71 34.52 1.03 2.48
N CYS A 72 34.77 2.27 2.89
CA CYS A 72 35.72 3.16 2.22
C CYS A 72 36.23 4.20 3.21
N ASP A 73 37.31 4.89 2.84
CA ASP A 73 37.75 6.12 3.50
C ASP A 73 37.47 7.29 2.55
N GLY A 74 36.60 8.19 2.99
CA GLY A 74 36.13 9.29 2.17
C GLY A 74 35.00 8.93 1.21
N ASP A 75 34.79 9.83 0.24
CA ASP A 75 33.71 9.77 -0.73
C ASP A 75 33.85 8.57 -1.68
N THR A 76 32.73 7.90 -1.95
CA THR A 76 32.72 6.81 -2.92
C THR A 76 31.36 6.56 -3.55
N LEU A 77 31.38 6.02 -4.77
CA LEU A 77 30.19 5.43 -5.38
C LEU A 77 30.02 4.00 -4.88
N VAL A 78 28.93 3.76 -4.15
CA VAL A 78 28.52 2.41 -3.76
C VAL A 78 27.54 1.89 -4.78
N THR A 79 27.88 0.76 -5.39
CA THR A 79 26.96 -0.07 -6.16
C THR A 79 26.04 -0.80 -5.18
N VAL A 80 24.73 -0.60 -5.38
CA VAL A 80 23.67 -1.29 -4.67
C VAL A 80 23.05 -2.31 -5.62
N THR A 81 23.17 -3.59 -5.30
CA THR A 81 22.58 -4.68 -6.09
C THR A 81 21.39 -5.26 -5.33
N VAL A 82 20.25 -5.37 -6.00
CA VAL A 82 18.98 -5.82 -5.44
C VAL A 82 18.53 -7.07 -6.19
N ALA A 83 18.41 -8.19 -5.48
CA ALA A 83 17.91 -9.43 -6.05
C ALA A 83 16.40 -9.36 -6.34
N ALA A 84 15.94 -10.17 -7.29
CA ALA A 84 14.53 -10.29 -7.62
C ALA A 84 13.66 -10.70 -6.42
N ASN A 85 12.45 -10.14 -6.35
CA ASN A 85 11.41 -10.51 -5.42
C ASN A 85 10.48 -11.54 -6.08
N THR A 86 10.49 -12.76 -5.57
CA THR A 86 9.60 -13.83 -6.05
C THR A 86 8.25 -13.87 -5.33
N ALA A 87 8.09 -13.10 -4.26
CA ALA A 87 6.83 -12.97 -3.52
C ALA A 87 5.89 -11.97 -4.21
N SER A 88 4.60 -12.08 -3.93
CA SER A 88 3.53 -11.25 -4.50
C SER A 88 3.41 -9.85 -3.86
N ILE A 89 4.13 -9.61 -2.75
CA ILE A 89 4.04 -8.39 -1.94
C ILE A 89 5.38 -7.64 -1.95
N LYS A 90 5.30 -6.32 -1.94
CA LYS A 90 6.45 -5.40 -1.88
C LYS A 90 7.28 -5.64 -0.62
N ASP A 91 8.61 -5.57 -0.77
CA ASP A 91 9.56 -5.76 0.32
C ASP A 91 10.49 -4.54 0.41
N ALA A 92 11.01 -4.27 1.62
CA ALA A 92 11.84 -3.12 1.91
C ALA A 92 13.07 -3.51 2.75
N ALA A 93 14.20 -2.91 2.42
CA ALA A 93 15.45 -3.00 3.16
C ALA A 93 15.95 -1.60 3.52
N GLU A 94 16.70 -1.55 4.59
CA GLU A 94 17.46 -0.37 5.01
C GLU A 94 18.94 -0.68 4.85
N ALA A 95 19.63 0.18 4.11
CA ALA A 95 21.08 0.25 4.04
C ALA A 95 21.57 1.41 4.90
N LEU A 96 22.49 1.13 5.83
CA LEU A 96 23.07 2.11 6.74
C LEU A 96 24.55 2.30 6.41
N PHE A 97 24.97 3.55 6.27
CA PHE A 97 26.35 3.97 6.03
C PHE A 97 26.81 4.71 7.27
N CYS A 98 27.67 4.10 8.08
CA CYS A 98 28.03 4.60 9.40
C CYS A 98 29.52 4.96 9.51
N MET A 99 29.78 6.10 10.11
CA MET A 99 31.10 6.69 10.38
C MET A 99 31.11 7.22 11.82
N ASP A 100 32.00 6.69 12.66
CA ASP A 100 32.18 7.14 14.06
C ASP A 100 30.85 7.27 14.85
N GLY A 101 29.88 6.36 14.61
CA GLY A 101 28.57 6.35 15.27
C GLY A 101 27.49 7.25 14.65
N LYS A 102 27.83 8.07 13.65
CA LYS A 102 26.87 8.79 12.79
C LYS A 102 26.51 7.91 11.60
N CYS A 103 25.24 7.88 11.19
CA CYS A 103 24.79 7.07 10.06
C CYS A 103 23.92 7.88 9.09
N ALA A 104 24.09 7.60 7.80
CA ALA A 104 23.15 7.95 6.76
C ALA A 104 22.39 6.70 6.30
N SER A 105 21.09 6.84 6.00
CA SER A 105 20.22 5.73 5.63
C SER A 105 19.79 5.82 4.17
N LEU A 106 19.66 4.67 3.52
CA LEU A 106 18.96 4.51 2.25
C LEU A 106 17.90 3.43 2.43
N THR A 107 16.63 3.79 2.23
CA THR A 107 15.56 2.80 2.08
C THR A 107 15.53 2.31 0.64
N VAL A 108 15.59 1.01 0.45
CA VAL A 108 15.43 0.37 -0.87
C VAL A 108 14.19 -0.50 -0.83
N THR A 109 13.29 -0.30 -1.78
CA THR A 109 12.10 -1.14 -1.94
C THR A 109 12.11 -1.83 -3.29
N ARG A 110 11.53 -3.03 -3.33
CA ARG A 110 11.30 -3.80 -4.56
C ARG A 110 9.85 -4.27 -4.59
N PHE A 111 9.17 -4.06 -5.70
CA PHE A 111 7.77 -4.46 -5.84
C PHE A 111 7.59 -5.98 -5.72
N GLY A 112 6.38 -6.39 -5.37
CA GLY A 112 5.95 -7.78 -5.48
C GLY A 112 5.81 -8.20 -6.93
N LYS A 113 5.92 -9.50 -7.18
CA LYS A 113 5.74 -10.10 -8.51
C LYS A 113 4.32 -9.88 -9.02
N SER A 114 4.17 -8.97 -9.98
CA SER A 114 2.89 -8.66 -10.61
C SER A 114 2.44 -9.75 -11.57
N GLY A 115 1.13 -9.85 -11.78
CA GLY A 115 0.55 -10.71 -12.82
C GLY A 115 0.91 -10.25 -14.23
N ASN A 116 0.76 -11.16 -15.19
CA ASN A 116 0.86 -10.80 -16.61
C ASN A 116 -0.35 -9.95 -16.99
N ALA A 117 -0.14 -8.92 -17.82
CA ALA A 117 -1.21 -8.14 -18.42
C ALA A 117 -1.89 -8.94 -19.52
N VAL A 118 -3.16 -9.28 -19.31
CA VAL A 118 -4.00 -10.01 -20.25
C VAL A 118 -4.93 -9.02 -20.95
N ASP A 119 -4.70 -8.82 -22.24
CA ASP A 119 -5.55 -7.99 -23.08
C ASP A 119 -6.83 -8.75 -23.46
N LEU A 120 -7.95 -8.41 -22.83
CA LEU A 120 -9.26 -8.99 -23.12
C LEU A 120 -10.00 -8.22 -24.24
N GLY A 121 -9.35 -7.27 -24.92
CA GLY A 121 -9.99 -6.39 -25.90
C GLY A 121 -10.99 -5.43 -25.26
N LEU A 122 -10.71 -5.03 -24.02
CA LEU A 122 -11.47 -4.08 -23.20
C LEU A 122 -10.72 -2.75 -23.08
N SER A 123 -11.25 -1.79 -22.34
CA SER A 123 -10.61 -0.49 -22.10
C SER A 123 -9.26 -0.57 -21.36
N VAL A 124 -9.02 -1.66 -20.62
CA VAL A 124 -7.79 -1.94 -19.86
C VAL A 124 -7.39 -3.40 -19.94
N LYS A 125 -6.10 -3.67 -19.73
CA LYS A 125 -5.57 -5.03 -19.57
C LYS A 125 -5.76 -5.50 -18.14
N TRP A 126 -6.11 -6.77 -17.98
CA TRP A 126 -6.42 -7.37 -16.68
C TRP A 126 -5.26 -8.25 -16.19
N ALA A 127 -5.01 -8.23 -14.89
CA ALA A 127 -3.98 -9.09 -14.31
C ALA A 127 -4.35 -10.59 -14.40
N SER A 128 -3.35 -11.43 -14.61
CA SER A 128 -3.54 -12.89 -14.63
C SER A 128 -3.91 -13.50 -13.27
N TYR A 129 -3.63 -12.82 -12.14
CA TYR A 129 -3.99 -13.26 -10.78
C TYR A 129 -4.29 -12.08 -9.83
N ASN A 130 -4.77 -12.38 -8.62
CA ASN A 130 -5.09 -11.38 -7.59
C ASN A 130 -3.83 -10.80 -6.94
N VAL A 131 -3.92 -9.61 -6.33
CA VAL A 131 -2.86 -9.14 -5.41
C VAL A 131 -2.70 -10.16 -4.29
N GLY A 132 -1.46 -10.47 -3.92
CA GLY A 132 -1.14 -11.53 -2.96
C GLY A 132 -1.00 -12.93 -3.55
N ALA A 133 -1.41 -13.15 -4.80
CA ALA A 133 -1.24 -14.43 -5.50
C ALA A 133 -0.01 -14.45 -6.43
N ILE A 134 0.41 -15.65 -6.83
CA ILE A 134 1.40 -15.88 -7.92
C ILE A 134 0.91 -16.87 -8.99
N THR A 135 -0.31 -17.38 -8.85
CA THR A 135 -0.99 -18.21 -9.86
C THR A 135 -2.45 -17.75 -10.03
N PRO A 136 -3.06 -17.93 -11.22
CA PRO A 136 -4.43 -17.47 -11.50
C PRO A 136 -5.50 -17.96 -10.52
N GLU A 137 -5.38 -19.20 -10.07
CA GLU A 137 -6.34 -19.88 -9.18
C GLU A 137 -6.15 -19.59 -7.69
N SER A 138 -4.97 -19.11 -7.28
CA SER A 138 -4.73 -18.75 -5.89
C SER A 138 -5.63 -17.57 -5.50
N TYR A 139 -6.27 -17.66 -4.33
CA TYR A 139 -7.15 -16.59 -3.81
C TYR A 139 -6.45 -15.24 -3.70
N GLY A 140 -5.14 -15.27 -3.43
CA GLY A 140 -4.38 -14.09 -3.06
C GLY A 140 -4.85 -13.56 -1.71
N ASP A 141 -4.67 -12.27 -1.54
CA ASP A 141 -4.87 -11.59 -0.28
C ASP A 141 -6.18 -10.81 -0.25
N TYR A 142 -6.57 -10.41 0.96
CA TYR A 142 -7.79 -9.68 1.22
C TYR A 142 -7.42 -8.33 1.81
N PHE A 143 -8.06 -7.28 1.31
CA PHE A 143 -7.77 -5.92 1.73
C PHE A 143 -9.07 -5.19 2.08
N ALA A 144 -9.02 -4.35 3.12
CA ALA A 144 -10.07 -3.37 3.33
C ALA A 144 -9.95 -2.27 2.27
N TRP A 145 -11.06 -1.66 1.88
CA TRP A 145 -11.06 -0.66 0.82
C TRP A 145 -10.23 0.57 1.22
N GLY A 146 -9.23 0.92 0.42
CA GLY A 146 -8.28 2.00 0.72
C GLY A 146 -7.16 1.63 1.69
N GLU A 147 -7.05 0.37 2.10
CA GLU A 147 -5.90 -0.13 2.83
C GLU A 147 -5.02 -1.00 1.94
N THR A 148 -3.72 -0.91 2.18
CA THR A 148 -2.71 -1.63 1.40
C THR A 148 -2.13 -2.80 2.16
N GLU A 149 -2.42 -2.93 3.45
CA GLU A 149 -1.92 -4.02 4.29
C GLU A 149 -3.06 -4.96 4.69
N GLN A 150 -2.72 -6.22 4.90
CA GLN A 150 -3.66 -7.22 5.39
C GLN A 150 -3.94 -7.06 6.88
N LYS A 151 -5.09 -7.55 7.31
CA LYS A 151 -5.46 -7.67 8.72
C LYS A 151 -5.91 -9.09 9.06
N ASN A 152 -5.79 -9.44 10.33
CA ASN A 152 -6.39 -10.66 10.87
C ASN A 152 -7.87 -10.45 11.23
N ILE A 153 -8.27 -9.22 11.55
CA ILE A 153 -9.63 -8.85 11.91
C ILE A 153 -10.07 -7.67 11.04
N TYR A 154 -11.24 -7.75 10.43
CA TYR A 154 -11.81 -6.72 9.55
C TYR A 154 -13.04 -6.08 10.21
N LYS A 155 -12.82 -5.00 10.98
CA LYS A 155 -13.84 -4.26 11.75
C LYS A 155 -13.64 -2.75 11.59
N TRP A 156 -14.63 -1.96 12.00
CA TRP A 156 -14.52 -0.49 11.93
C TRP A 156 -13.42 0.05 12.86
N ASN A 157 -13.25 -0.55 14.04
CA ASN A 157 -12.28 -0.11 15.04
C ASN A 157 -10.81 -0.20 14.61
N ASN A 158 -10.50 -0.96 13.55
CA ASN A 158 -9.16 -1.07 12.98
C ASN A 158 -9.13 -0.73 11.48
N TYR A 159 -10.14 -0.02 10.99
CA TYR A 159 -10.17 0.51 9.64
C TYR A 159 -9.45 1.86 9.57
N LYS A 160 -8.48 1.98 8.66
CA LYS A 160 -7.57 3.15 8.52
C LYS A 160 -8.31 4.49 8.42
N TYR A 161 -9.49 4.51 7.78
CA TYR A 161 -10.23 5.73 7.46
C TYR A 161 -11.51 5.93 8.27
N ALA A 162 -11.57 5.38 9.48
CA ALA A 162 -12.68 5.61 10.40
C ALA A 162 -12.23 6.04 11.80
N THR A 163 -13.05 6.85 12.45
CA THR A 163 -13.13 6.90 13.90
C THR A 163 -14.34 6.10 14.36
N VAL A 164 -14.27 5.55 15.57
CA VAL A 164 -15.34 4.74 16.14
C VAL A 164 -15.84 5.29 17.46
N ASP A 165 -17.06 4.89 17.83
CA ASP A 165 -17.62 5.16 19.15
C ASP A 165 -17.11 4.14 20.20
N ALA A 166 -17.66 4.20 21.42
CA ALA A 166 -17.28 3.33 22.52
C ALA A 166 -17.60 1.84 22.27
N ASN A 167 -18.53 1.53 21.36
CA ASN A 167 -18.89 0.16 21.00
C ASN A 167 -18.04 -0.38 19.83
N GLY A 168 -17.19 0.48 19.24
CA GLY A 168 -16.39 0.12 18.08
C GLY A 168 -17.14 0.25 16.75
N ASP A 169 -18.30 0.91 16.76
CA ASP A 169 -19.09 1.19 15.57
C ASP A 169 -18.64 2.49 14.90
N LEU A 170 -18.88 2.59 13.59
CA LEU A 170 -18.47 3.75 12.81
C LEU A 170 -19.08 5.03 13.37
N LYS A 171 -18.20 5.98 13.73
CA LYS A 171 -18.59 7.33 14.16
C LYS A 171 -18.37 8.37 13.05
N THR A 172 -17.15 8.46 12.53
CA THR A 172 -16.83 9.35 11.40
C THR A 172 -15.86 8.70 10.43
N LEU A 173 -15.82 9.22 9.21
CA LEU A 173 -14.86 8.88 8.18
C LEU A 173 -13.83 10.00 8.06
N THR A 174 -12.55 9.64 8.01
CA THR A 174 -11.44 10.60 7.92
C THR A 174 -10.96 10.84 6.49
N LYS A 175 -11.42 10.03 5.53
CA LYS A 175 -11.12 10.13 4.11
C LYS A 175 -12.20 9.48 3.24
N TYR A 176 -12.34 9.96 2.01
CA TYR A 176 -13.31 9.50 1.01
C TYR A 176 -14.74 9.63 1.57
N ASN A 177 -15.12 10.84 1.92
CA ASN A 177 -16.42 11.14 2.51
C ASN A 177 -17.16 12.19 1.68
N THR A 178 -18.38 11.84 1.30
CA THR A 178 -19.31 12.65 0.49
C THR A 178 -20.51 13.15 1.30
N SER A 179 -20.63 12.76 2.58
CA SER A 179 -21.81 13.04 3.39
C SER A 179 -21.43 13.59 4.76
N SER A 180 -22.05 14.72 5.14
CA SER A 180 -21.83 15.37 6.44
C SER A 180 -22.26 14.48 7.61
N SER A 181 -23.11 13.48 7.36
CA SER A 181 -23.51 12.48 8.35
C SER A 181 -22.32 11.64 8.86
N TYR A 182 -21.21 11.58 8.11
CA TYR A 182 -20.01 10.83 8.48
C TYR A 182 -18.81 11.74 8.77
N GLY A 183 -19.01 13.05 8.97
CA GLY A 183 -17.94 14.00 9.31
C GLY A 183 -17.54 14.91 8.15
N THR A 184 -16.28 15.39 8.15
CA THR A 184 -15.78 16.33 7.15
C THR A 184 -15.84 15.73 5.74
N ILE A 185 -16.36 16.49 4.79
CA ILE A 185 -16.52 16.08 3.39
C ILE A 185 -15.24 16.43 2.63
N ASP A 186 -14.69 15.46 1.89
CA ASP A 186 -13.56 15.66 0.95
C ASP A 186 -13.94 15.38 -0.51
N ASN A 187 -15.14 14.83 -0.76
CA ASN A 187 -15.68 14.47 -2.07
C ASN A 187 -14.77 13.55 -2.92
N LYS A 188 -13.83 12.83 -2.31
CA LYS A 188 -13.01 11.86 -3.02
C LYS A 188 -13.81 10.58 -3.25
N THR A 189 -14.07 10.24 -4.51
CA THR A 189 -14.91 9.10 -4.92
C THR A 189 -14.14 7.96 -5.58
N VAL A 190 -12.83 8.12 -5.77
CA VAL A 190 -11.92 7.10 -6.29
C VAL A 190 -10.68 7.09 -5.38
N LEU A 191 -10.08 5.91 -5.19
CA LEU A 191 -8.86 5.76 -4.40
C LEU A 191 -7.72 6.64 -4.93
N ASP A 192 -7.07 7.37 -4.02
CA ASP A 192 -5.76 7.97 -4.27
C ASP A 192 -4.72 6.86 -4.45
N PHE A 193 -3.63 7.15 -5.15
CA PHE A 193 -2.60 6.15 -5.46
C PHE A 193 -1.97 5.49 -4.22
N ALA A 194 -1.81 6.23 -3.13
CA ALA A 194 -1.26 5.71 -1.87
C ALA A 194 -2.20 4.72 -1.14
N ASP A 195 -3.46 4.61 -1.57
CA ASP A 195 -4.48 3.74 -0.99
C ASP A 195 -4.92 2.62 -1.94
N ASP A 196 -4.31 2.56 -3.12
CA ASP A 196 -4.52 1.52 -4.09
C ASP A 196 -3.49 0.42 -3.86
N VAL A 197 -3.94 -0.70 -3.30
CA VAL A 197 -3.04 -1.82 -2.95
C VAL A 197 -2.31 -2.41 -4.16
N ALA A 198 -2.91 -2.34 -5.36
CA ALA A 198 -2.23 -2.79 -6.56
C ALA A 198 -1.06 -1.86 -6.90
N ARG A 199 -1.23 -0.54 -6.82
CA ARG A 199 -0.13 0.43 -7.02
C ARG A 199 0.96 0.32 -5.97
N VAL A 200 0.59 0.00 -4.73
CA VAL A 200 1.53 -0.05 -3.62
C VAL A 200 2.37 -1.32 -3.65
N HIS A 201 1.76 -2.47 -3.97
CA HIS A 201 2.48 -3.74 -3.95
C HIS A 201 3.02 -4.18 -5.30
N TRP A 202 2.34 -3.84 -6.39
CA TRP A 202 2.85 -4.06 -7.73
C TRP A 202 3.46 -2.77 -8.26
N ASP A 203 4.15 -2.84 -9.40
CA ASP A 203 4.65 -1.63 -10.04
C ASP A 203 3.53 -0.57 -10.14
N SER A 204 3.92 0.69 -9.95
CA SER A 204 3.05 1.85 -9.80
C SER A 204 2.06 2.08 -10.94
N THR A 205 2.18 1.35 -12.04
CA THR A 205 1.29 1.36 -13.21
C THR A 205 0.00 0.56 -13.02
N TRP A 206 -0.01 -0.45 -12.15
CA TRP A 206 -1.18 -1.29 -11.85
C TRP A 206 -2.12 -0.63 -10.87
N ARG A 207 -3.44 -0.81 -11.01
CA ARG A 207 -4.45 -0.24 -10.10
C ARG A 207 -5.66 -1.14 -9.88
N ILE A 208 -6.44 -0.88 -8.84
CA ILE A 208 -7.77 -1.48 -8.67
C ILE A 208 -8.71 -0.95 -9.77
N PRO A 209 -9.50 -1.81 -10.45
CA PRO A 209 -10.44 -1.38 -11.47
C PRO A 209 -11.55 -0.50 -10.89
N THR A 210 -11.99 0.48 -11.67
CA THR A 210 -13.19 1.29 -11.41
C THR A 210 -14.47 0.47 -11.57
N LYS A 211 -15.62 1.00 -11.12
CA LYS A 211 -16.91 0.31 -11.34
C LYS A 211 -17.18 0.16 -12.84
N ALA A 212 -16.85 1.17 -13.64
CA ALA A 212 -17.06 1.13 -15.08
C ALA A 212 -16.27 -0.01 -15.75
N GLU A 213 -15.01 -0.22 -15.37
CA GLU A 213 -14.18 -1.30 -15.93
C GLU A 213 -14.64 -2.69 -15.47
N LEU A 214 -15.08 -2.83 -14.21
CA LEU A 214 -15.72 -4.08 -13.77
C LEU A 214 -17.02 -4.34 -14.53
N ASP A 215 -17.77 -3.29 -14.88
CA ASP A 215 -19.01 -3.43 -15.65
C ASP A 215 -18.73 -3.84 -17.09
N GLU A 216 -17.68 -3.26 -17.68
CA GLU A 216 -17.17 -3.64 -18.98
C GLU A 216 -16.75 -5.11 -19.00
N LEU A 217 -15.98 -5.57 -18.02
CA LEU A 217 -15.61 -6.98 -17.87
C LEU A 217 -16.84 -7.89 -17.76
N ARG A 218 -17.82 -7.50 -16.94
CA ARG A 218 -19.05 -8.25 -16.73
C ARG A 218 -19.88 -8.37 -18.02
N THR A 219 -19.98 -7.29 -18.78
CA THR A 219 -20.87 -7.20 -19.95
C THR A 219 -20.23 -7.65 -21.25
N ASN A 220 -18.92 -7.46 -21.43
CA ASN A 220 -18.18 -7.78 -22.66
C ASN A 220 -17.39 -9.09 -22.60
N CYS A 221 -17.49 -9.85 -21.51
CA CYS A 221 -16.95 -11.20 -21.43
C CYS A 221 -18.04 -12.26 -21.21
N THR A 222 -17.72 -13.50 -21.56
CA THR A 222 -18.51 -14.69 -21.25
C THR A 222 -17.95 -15.32 -19.98
N TRP A 223 -18.82 -15.59 -19.02
CA TRP A 223 -18.47 -16.10 -17.70
C TRP A 223 -18.88 -17.57 -17.59
N ILE A 224 -17.90 -18.46 -17.51
CA ILE A 224 -18.12 -19.91 -17.40
C ILE A 224 -17.63 -20.38 -16.02
N TRP A 225 -18.55 -20.82 -15.17
CA TRP A 225 -18.18 -21.37 -13.87
C TRP A 225 -17.43 -22.68 -14.07
N THR A 226 -16.28 -22.83 -13.41
CA THR A 226 -15.41 -23.98 -13.57
C THR A 226 -14.56 -24.19 -12.31
N THR A 227 -13.81 -25.30 -12.30
CA THR A 227 -12.82 -25.61 -11.28
C THR A 227 -11.44 -25.66 -11.94
N LYS A 228 -10.52 -24.80 -11.51
CA LYS A 228 -9.13 -24.76 -11.99
C LYS A 228 -8.21 -25.20 -10.86
N ASN A 229 -7.49 -26.30 -11.06
CA ASN A 229 -6.58 -26.88 -10.06
C ASN A 229 -7.23 -27.06 -8.66
N GLY A 230 -8.49 -27.52 -8.65
CA GLY A 230 -9.24 -27.76 -7.41
C GLY A 230 -9.87 -26.51 -6.78
N ILE A 231 -9.76 -25.34 -7.41
CA ILE A 231 -10.37 -24.09 -6.95
C ILE A 231 -11.51 -23.68 -7.88
N ASN A 232 -12.70 -23.45 -7.32
CA ASN A 232 -13.85 -22.98 -8.06
C ASN A 232 -13.75 -21.49 -8.38
N GLY A 233 -14.35 -21.09 -9.49
CA GLY A 233 -14.43 -19.71 -9.92
C GLY A 233 -14.93 -19.58 -11.34
N TYR A 234 -14.71 -18.41 -11.93
CA TYR A 234 -15.09 -18.15 -13.30
C TYR A 234 -13.88 -18.12 -14.23
N GLU A 235 -13.95 -18.87 -15.32
CA GLU A 235 -13.19 -18.56 -16.53
C GLU A 235 -13.93 -17.44 -17.27
N VAL A 236 -13.30 -16.27 -17.34
CA VAL A 236 -13.83 -15.05 -17.95
C VAL A 236 -13.19 -14.90 -19.32
N LYS A 237 -13.95 -15.18 -20.38
CA LYS A 237 -13.47 -15.17 -21.77
C LYS A 237 -13.89 -13.89 -22.48
N SER A 238 -12.96 -13.23 -23.15
CA SER A 238 -13.32 -12.10 -24.01
C SER A 238 -14.34 -12.52 -25.07
N LYS A 239 -15.26 -11.61 -25.42
CA LYS A 239 -16.15 -11.76 -26.58
C LYS A 239 -15.51 -11.25 -27.87
N THR A 240 -14.44 -10.46 -27.79
CA THR A 240 -13.80 -9.78 -28.93
C THR A 240 -12.49 -10.45 -29.35
N ASN A 241 -11.85 -11.21 -28.45
CA ASN A 241 -10.66 -12.01 -28.74
C ASN A 241 -10.71 -13.37 -28.03
N SER A 242 -9.66 -14.19 -28.20
CA SER A 242 -9.58 -15.54 -27.59
C SER A 242 -8.92 -15.57 -26.21
N ASN A 243 -8.59 -14.41 -25.63
CA ASN A 243 -7.94 -14.34 -24.34
C ASN A 243 -8.94 -14.55 -23.19
N SER A 244 -8.44 -15.06 -22.07
CA SER A 244 -9.22 -15.29 -20.86
C SER A 244 -8.42 -15.05 -19.59
N ILE A 245 -9.13 -14.74 -18.51
CA ILE A 245 -8.61 -14.75 -17.15
C ILE A 245 -9.43 -15.71 -16.28
N PHE A 246 -8.84 -16.16 -15.17
CA PHE A 246 -9.58 -16.91 -14.15
C PHE A 246 -9.74 -16.06 -12.90
N LEU A 247 -10.98 -15.90 -12.44
CA LEU A 247 -11.33 -15.26 -11.18
C LEU A 247 -11.74 -16.31 -10.16
N PRO A 248 -10.92 -16.64 -9.16
CA PRO A 248 -11.29 -17.60 -8.16
C PRO A 248 -12.44 -17.09 -7.28
N ALA A 249 -13.28 -18.00 -6.82
CA ALA A 249 -14.30 -17.77 -5.81
C ALA A 249 -13.65 -17.66 -4.42
N ALA A 250 -12.80 -16.64 -4.23
CA ALA A 250 -11.98 -16.47 -3.04
C ALA A 250 -12.78 -16.20 -1.75
N GLY A 251 -14.06 -15.86 -1.84
CA GLY A 251 -14.84 -15.46 -0.70
C GLY A 251 -14.45 -14.06 -0.20
N CYS A 252 -14.76 -13.77 1.06
CA CYS A 252 -14.46 -12.48 1.69
C CYS A 252 -14.14 -12.66 3.17
N ARG A 253 -13.47 -11.67 3.77
CA ARG A 253 -13.19 -11.63 5.20
C ARG A 253 -14.13 -10.69 5.95
N TYR A 254 -14.77 -11.24 6.99
CA TYR A 254 -15.64 -10.56 7.92
C TYR A 254 -15.12 -10.80 9.34
N ALA A 255 -14.82 -9.73 10.09
CA ALA A 255 -14.14 -9.87 11.37
C ALA A 255 -12.90 -10.78 11.22
N GLY A 256 -12.80 -11.87 11.99
CA GLY A 256 -11.69 -12.84 11.89
C GLY A 256 -11.90 -13.99 10.89
N GLU A 257 -13.06 -14.08 10.24
CA GLU A 257 -13.46 -15.26 9.49
C GLU A 257 -13.30 -15.06 7.98
N LEU A 258 -12.83 -16.11 7.30
CA LEU A 258 -12.96 -16.27 5.86
C LEU A 258 -14.30 -16.94 5.56
N ARG A 259 -15.14 -16.30 4.74
CA ARG A 259 -16.48 -16.78 4.39
C ARG A 259 -16.60 -16.96 2.90
N TYR A 260 -17.39 -17.96 2.50
CA TYR A 260 -17.75 -18.23 1.11
C TYR A 260 -16.57 -18.54 0.17
N ALA A 261 -15.42 -18.90 0.72
CA ALA A 261 -14.33 -19.44 -0.09
C ALA A 261 -14.84 -20.66 -0.87
N ASP A 262 -14.41 -20.77 -2.13
CA ASP A 262 -14.81 -21.79 -3.09
C ASP A 262 -16.28 -21.74 -3.55
N THR A 263 -17.05 -20.73 -3.11
CA THR A 263 -18.49 -20.60 -3.44
C THR A 263 -18.86 -19.24 -4.02
N SER A 264 -18.16 -18.16 -3.66
CA SER A 264 -18.43 -16.82 -4.19
C SER A 264 -17.16 -15.99 -4.37
N GLY A 265 -17.16 -15.09 -5.36
CA GLY A 265 -16.12 -14.10 -5.57
C GLY A 265 -16.56 -12.72 -5.07
N TYR A 266 -15.64 -12.01 -4.43
CA TYR A 266 -15.85 -10.65 -3.96
C TYR A 266 -14.63 -9.80 -4.30
N TYR A 267 -14.79 -8.86 -5.23
CA TYR A 267 -13.68 -8.10 -5.81
C TYR A 267 -13.92 -6.61 -5.69
N TRP A 268 -13.02 -5.89 -5.01
CA TRP A 268 -13.17 -4.44 -4.85
C TRP A 268 -13.10 -3.70 -6.18
N SER A 269 -13.94 -2.66 -6.27
CA SER A 269 -13.70 -1.54 -7.17
C SER A 269 -12.91 -0.43 -6.45
N SER A 270 -12.17 0.38 -7.18
CA SER A 270 -11.63 1.66 -6.69
C SER A 270 -12.70 2.74 -6.50
N SER A 271 -13.93 2.52 -6.97
CA SER A 271 -15.04 3.48 -6.90
C SER A 271 -15.80 3.41 -5.57
N LEU A 272 -15.94 4.56 -4.92
CA LEU A 272 -16.76 4.77 -3.73
C LEU A 272 -18.25 4.69 -4.07
N TYR A 273 -19.09 4.27 -3.12
CA TYR A 273 -20.53 4.46 -3.21
C TYR A 273 -20.92 5.79 -2.57
N SER A 274 -21.14 6.83 -3.39
CA SER A 274 -21.29 8.21 -2.92
C SER A 274 -22.51 8.47 -2.05
N ASP A 275 -23.60 7.72 -2.22
CA ASP A 275 -24.83 7.90 -1.43
C ASP A 275 -24.62 7.48 0.03
N TYR A 276 -23.77 6.47 0.25
CA TYR A 276 -23.40 5.98 1.57
C TYR A 276 -21.88 5.73 1.59
N PRO A 277 -21.06 6.75 1.89
CA PRO A 277 -19.61 6.69 1.75
C PRO A 277 -18.94 5.71 2.71
N ASN A 278 -19.67 5.13 3.67
CA ASN A 278 -19.18 4.00 4.46
C ASN A 278 -19.17 2.66 3.67
N TYR A 279 -19.62 2.67 2.41
CA TYR A 279 -19.56 1.55 1.47
C TYR A 279 -18.73 1.90 0.21
N ALA A 280 -18.29 0.86 -0.49
CA ALA A 280 -17.69 0.95 -1.82
C ALA A 280 -18.27 -0.13 -2.74
N PHE A 281 -18.15 0.08 -4.06
CA PHE A 281 -18.61 -0.89 -5.05
C PHE A 281 -17.70 -2.10 -5.08
N TYR A 282 -18.29 -3.27 -5.36
CA TYR A 282 -17.54 -4.49 -5.60
C TYR A 282 -18.26 -5.35 -6.63
N LEU A 283 -17.49 -6.14 -7.37
CA LEU A 283 -18.01 -7.22 -8.18
C LEU A 283 -18.29 -8.44 -7.29
N TYR A 284 -19.51 -8.94 -7.34
CA TYR A 284 -19.97 -10.15 -6.69
C TYR A 284 -20.21 -11.23 -7.73
N PHE A 285 -19.88 -12.47 -7.41
CA PHE A 285 -20.38 -13.59 -8.18
C PHE A 285 -20.50 -14.86 -7.36
N TYR A 286 -21.33 -15.77 -7.83
CA TYR A 286 -21.38 -17.19 -7.43
C TYR A 286 -21.79 -18.00 -8.66
N SER A 287 -21.89 -19.33 -8.57
CA SER A 287 -21.95 -20.21 -9.76
C SER A 287 -23.04 -19.92 -10.80
N ASN A 288 -24.08 -19.16 -10.47
CA ASN A 288 -25.15 -18.80 -11.41
C ASN A 288 -25.40 -17.29 -11.58
N SER A 289 -24.60 -16.41 -10.97
CA SER A 289 -24.79 -14.97 -11.08
C SER A 289 -23.47 -14.19 -11.02
N VAL A 290 -23.42 -13.08 -11.76
CA VAL A 290 -22.32 -12.12 -11.76
C VAL A 290 -22.93 -10.72 -11.72
N ASP A 291 -22.70 -10.00 -10.62
CA ASP A 291 -23.40 -8.76 -10.28
C ASP A 291 -22.43 -7.67 -9.84
N LEU A 292 -22.76 -6.41 -10.16
CA LEU A 292 -21.92 -5.25 -9.87
C LEU A 292 -22.63 -4.12 -9.12
N ASP A 293 -23.93 -4.26 -8.86
CA ASP A 293 -24.71 -3.26 -8.13
C ASP A 293 -24.69 -3.48 -6.61
N TYR A 294 -23.80 -4.36 -6.15
CA TYR A 294 -23.56 -4.57 -4.74
C TYR A 294 -22.57 -3.55 -4.17
N VAL A 295 -22.87 -3.13 -2.94
CA VAL A 295 -22.04 -2.21 -2.15
C VAL A 295 -21.68 -2.87 -0.82
N GLY A 296 -20.42 -2.73 -0.41
CA GLY A 296 -19.86 -3.44 0.73
C GLY A 296 -19.21 -2.48 1.71
N GLY A 297 -19.43 -2.69 3.01
CA GLY A 297 -18.84 -1.80 4.02
C GLY A 297 -17.32 -1.85 3.94
N ARG A 298 -16.68 -0.68 3.86
CA ARG A 298 -15.26 -0.51 3.43
C ARG A 298 -14.24 -1.30 4.24
N ARG A 299 -14.52 -1.55 5.52
CA ARG A 299 -13.70 -2.39 6.41
C ARG A 299 -13.62 -3.87 6.06
N TYR A 300 -14.47 -4.43 5.20
CA TYR A 300 -14.40 -5.87 4.87
C TYR A 300 -13.18 -6.20 4.02
N GLY A 301 -12.56 -7.36 4.25
CA GLY A 301 -11.47 -7.85 3.42
C GLY A 301 -12.00 -8.50 2.16
N ARG A 302 -11.58 -8.02 0.99
CA ARG A 302 -11.96 -8.61 -0.31
C ARG A 302 -10.77 -8.69 -1.24
N SER A 303 -10.87 -9.54 -2.25
CA SER A 303 -9.84 -9.70 -3.26
C SER A 303 -9.72 -8.47 -4.15
N VAL A 304 -8.54 -8.29 -4.72
CA VAL A 304 -8.25 -7.26 -5.72
C VAL A 304 -7.68 -7.94 -6.95
N ARG A 305 -8.31 -7.70 -8.10
CA ARG A 305 -7.84 -8.11 -9.42
C ARG A 305 -7.36 -6.86 -10.17
N PRO A 306 -6.05 -6.59 -10.25
CA PRO A 306 -5.54 -5.34 -10.82
C PRO A 306 -5.78 -5.21 -12.32
N VAL A 307 -5.73 -3.96 -12.79
CA VAL A 307 -5.74 -3.56 -14.21
C VAL A 307 -4.62 -2.57 -14.52
N ILE A 308 -4.26 -2.47 -15.80
CA ILE A 308 -3.25 -1.55 -16.35
C ILE A 308 -3.69 -1.09 -17.75
N GLU A 309 -3.26 0.10 -18.16
CA GLU A 309 -3.50 0.64 -19.52
C GLU A 309 -2.72 -0.12 -20.62
#